data_AF-A0A962VH26-F1
#
_entry.id   AF-A0A962VH26-F1
#
_cell.length_a   1.000
_cell.length_b   1.000
_cell.length_c   1.000
_cell.angle_alpha   90.00
_cell.angle_beta   90.00
_cell.angle_gamma   90.00
#
_symmetry.space_group_name_H-M   'P 1'
#
loop_
_entity.id
_entity.type
_entity.pdbx_description
1 polymer ?
#
loop_
_entity_poly.entity_id
_entity_poly.type
_entity_poly.pdbx_seq_one_letter_code
_entity_poly.pdbx_strand_id
1 'polypeptide(L)'
;MSDPTLAAPLFDPAAFRLSDKTAELAARARTLAASRFAPRAAEFDREAKFPTENYRDLHEAGLLAVCVPEAHGGLGADFQSYCIAAAEIGRYCGATALTWNMHVCSTLWSGALADDLEMNAAQRAAHEQRRALHYQRIVRDGAIYAQPFSEGG
;
A
#
# COMPACT_ATOMS: atom_id res chain seq x y z
N MET A 1 -11.39 15.22 17.46
CA MET A 1 -11.86 16.46 16.79
C MET A 1 -11.45 16.37 15.33
N SER A 2 -12.40 16.36 14.40
CA SER A 2 -12.13 16.35 12.97
C SER A 2 -11.46 17.66 12.55
N ASP A 3 -10.30 17.58 11.90
CA ASP A 3 -9.66 18.73 11.26
C ASP A 3 -10.60 19.29 10.17
N PRO A 4 -11.08 20.53 10.29
CA PRO A 4 -12.03 21.13 9.35
C PRO A 4 -11.45 21.31 7.93
N THR A 5 -10.18 21.02 7.70
CA THR A 5 -9.52 21.12 6.38
C THR A 5 -9.44 19.79 5.62
N LEU A 6 -9.73 18.65 6.27
CA LEU A 6 -9.69 17.35 5.61
C LEU A 6 -10.91 17.16 4.70
N ALA A 7 -10.67 16.94 3.41
CA ALA A 7 -11.75 16.69 2.47
C ALA A 7 -12.58 15.45 2.86
N ALA A 8 -13.87 15.49 2.53
CA ALA A 8 -14.75 14.33 2.61
C ALA A 8 -14.15 13.12 1.86
N PRO A 9 -14.46 11.88 2.27
CA PRO A 9 -13.91 10.69 1.60
C PRO A 9 -14.33 10.67 0.13
N LEU A 10 -13.45 10.18 -0.75
CA LEU A 10 -13.80 9.95 -2.15
C LEU A 10 -14.94 8.93 -2.29
N PHE A 11 -14.94 7.94 -1.38
CA PHE A 11 -15.95 6.89 -1.32
C PHE A 11 -16.66 6.99 0.02
N ASP A 12 -17.90 7.48 0.01
CA ASP A 12 -18.73 7.50 1.22
C ASP A 12 -18.93 6.06 1.74
N PRO A 13 -18.56 5.75 3.00
CA PRO A 13 -18.61 4.39 3.51
C PRO A 13 -19.99 3.73 3.44
N ALA A 14 -21.06 4.49 3.69
CA ALA A 14 -22.42 3.97 3.68
C ALA A 14 -22.91 3.75 2.24
N ALA A 15 -22.72 4.74 1.36
CA ALA A 15 -23.14 4.67 -0.03
C ALA A 15 -22.43 3.54 -0.80
N PHE A 16 -21.14 3.32 -0.53
CA PHE A 16 -20.34 2.27 -1.14
C PHE A 16 -20.36 0.94 -0.37
N ARG A 17 -21.07 0.87 0.78
CA ARG A 17 -21.15 -0.32 1.65
C ARG A 17 -19.77 -0.89 2.00
N LEU A 18 -18.86 0.00 2.39
CA LEU A 18 -17.51 -0.38 2.77
C LEU A 18 -17.53 -1.15 4.09
N SER A 19 -16.66 -2.14 4.23
CA SER A 19 -16.40 -2.74 5.53
C SER A 19 -15.76 -1.70 6.47
N ASP A 20 -15.88 -1.91 7.79
CA ASP A 20 -15.25 -1.03 8.77
C ASP A 20 -13.72 -0.94 8.56
N LYS A 21 -13.08 -2.07 8.26
CA LYS A 21 -11.65 -2.15 7.94
C LYS A 21 -11.31 -1.33 6.70
N THR A 22 -12.09 -1.46 5.64
CA THR A 22 -11.92 -0.69 4.40
C THR A 22 -12.06 0.81 4.66
N ALA A 23 -13.09 1.22 5.40
CA ALA A 23 -13.33 2.61 5.75
C ALA A 23 -12.21 3.19 6.64
N GLU A 24 -11.69 2.41 7.60
CA GLU A 24 -10.58 2.82 8.46
C GLU A 24 -9.28 3.00 7.65
N LEU A 25 -8.92 2.04 6.81
CA LEU A 25 -7.72 2.12 5.97
C LEU A 25 -7.80 3.30 5.00
N ALA A 26 -8.97 3.53 4.40
CA ALA A 26 -9.21 4.70 3.54
C ALA A 26 -9.04 6.01 4.31
N ALA A 27 -9.62 6.12 5.52
CA ALA A 27 -9.51 7.31 6.36
C ALA A 27 -8.06 7.56 6.81
N ARG A 28 -7.31 6.50 7.14
CA ARG A 28 -5.88 6.56 7.49
C ARG A 28 -5.06 7.05 6.31
N ALA A 29 -5.25 6.47 5.13
CA ALA A 29 -4.57 6.86 3.90
C ALA A 29 -4.86 8.33 3.53
N ARG A 30 -6.13 8.74 3.57
CA ARG A 30 -6.56 10.13 3.31
C ARG A 30 -5.92 11.12 4.28
N THR A 31 -5.95 10.83 5.58
CA THR A 31 -5.40 11.72 6.62
C THR A 31 -3.89 11.90 6.45
N LEU A 32 -3.17 10.79 6.21
CA LEU A 32 -1.74 10.82 5.96
C LEU A 32 -1.41 11.60 4.69
N ALA A 33 -2.11 11.33 3.59
CA ALA A 33 -1.86 11.94 2.31
C ALA A 33 -2.16 13.44 2.31
N ALA A 34 -3.27 13.86 2.92
CA ALA A 34 -3.62 15.27 3.06
C ALA A 34 -2.59 16.05 3.88
N SER A 35 -2.15 15.50 5.01
CA SER A 35 -1.28 16.21 5.96
C SER A 35 0.21 16.15 5.61
N ARG A 36 0.68 15.06 5.01
CA ARG A 36 2.12 14.83 4.74
C ARG A 36 2.49 14.87 3.26
N PHE A 37 1.65 14.32 2.38
CA PHE A 37 2.02 14.14 0.97
C PHE A 37 1.66 15.36 0.13
N ALA A 38 0.48 15.93 0.35
CA ALA A 38 0.00 17.10 -0.40
C ALA A 38 0.99 18.28 -0.38
N PRO A 39 1.61 18.64 0.77
CA PRO A 39 2.58 19.74 0.80
C PRO A 39 3.86 19.48 -0.01
N ARG A 40 4.23 18.22 -0.23
CA ARG A 40 5.47 17.82 -0.95
C ARG A 40 5.23 17.52 -2.44
N ALA A 41 3.98 17.27 -2.84
CA ALA A 41 3.65 16.74 -4.15
C ALA A 41 4.16 17.61 -5.32
N ALA A 42 3.99 18.93 -5.23
CA ALA A 42 4.40 19.86 -6.29
C ALA A 42 5.93 19.96 -6.46
N GLU A 43 6.70 19.77 -5.37
CA GLU A 43 8.17 19.72 -5.46
C GLU A 43 8.64 18.42 -6.10
N PHE A 44 8.11 17.27 -5.66
CA PHE A 44 8.47 15.98 -6.22
C PHE A 44 8.20 15.89 -7.73
N ASP A 45 7.06 16.43 -8.17
CA ASP A 45 6.71 16.50 -9.59
C ASP A 45 7.68 17.40 -10.37
N ARG A 46 7.85 18.65 -9.94
CA ARG A 46 8.74 19.63 -10.60
C ARG A 46 10.18 19.14 -10.72
N GLU A 47 10.66 18.42 -9.71
CA GLU A 47 12.06 18.03 -9.61
C GLU A 47 12.31 16.57 -10.00
N ALA A 48 11.28 15.85 -10.46
CA ALA A 48 11.33 14.43 -10.80
C ALA A 48 11.99 13.56 -9.70
N LYS A 49 11.68 13.88 -8.43
CA LYS A 49 12.26 13.22 -7.26
C LYS A 49 11.39 12.07 -6.79
N PHE A 50 12.02 10.95 -6.42
CA PHE A 50 11.32 9.86 -5.76
C PHE A 50 10.84 10.29 -4.36
N PRO A 51 9.58 10.00 -3.97
CA PRO A 51 8.97 10.52 -2.75
C PRO A 51 9.40 9.75 -1.49
N THR A 52 10.70 9.73 -1.20
CA THR A 52 11.32 8.93 -0.12
C THR A 52 10.71 9.23 1.25
N GLU A 53 10.45 10.50 1.54
CA GLU A 53 9.82 10.94 2.79
C GLU A 53 8.40 10.38 2.94
N ASN A 54 7.64 10.31 1.84
CA ASN A 54 6.30 9.72 1.87
C ASN A 54 6.37 8.21 2.12
N TYR A 55 7.40 7.52 1.64
CA TYR A 55 7.59 6.09 1.94
C TYR A 55 7.92 5.81 3.40
N ARG A 56 8.69 6.70 4.05
CA ARG A 56 8.92 6.63 5.51
C ARG A 56 7.60 6.80 6.26
N ASP A 57 6.82 7.81 5.91
CA ASP A 57 5.50 8.06 6.48
C ASP A 57 4.54 6.86 6.26
N LEU A 58 4.57 6.24 5.07
CA LEU A 58 3.78 5.03 4.74
C LEU A 58 4.19 3.83 5.60
N HIS A 59 5.48 3.66 5.87
CA HIS A 59 5.99 2.60 6.75
C HIS A 59 5.53 2.82 8.19
N GLU A 60 5.69 4.03 8.72
CA GLU A 60 5.25 4.41 10.07
C GLU A 60 3.74 4.24 10.27
N ALA A 61 2.93 4.51 9.23
CA ALA A 61 1.48 4.32 9.26
C ALA A 61 1.02 2.86 9.04
N GLY A 62 1.95 1.94 8.76
CA GLY A 62 1.69 0.54 8.41
C GLY A 62 1.13 0.33 7.00
N LEU A 63 0.93 1.42 6.23
CA LEU A 63 0.38 1.36 4.87
C LEU A 63 1.36 0.79 3.85
N LEU A 64 2.67 0.77 4.15
CA LEU A 64 3.64 0.04 3.32
C LEU A 64 3.37 -1.47 3.34
N ALA A 65 2.88 -2.01 4.46
CA ALA A 65 2.54 -3.42 4.64
C ALA A 65 1.02 -3.68 4.54
N VAL A 66 0.27 -2.84 3.81
CA VAL A 66 -1.20 -2.85 3.85
C VAL A 66 -1.82 -4.20 3.48
N CYS A 67 -1.28 -4.88 2.46
CA CYS A 67 -1.77 -6.20 2.01
C CYS A 67 -0.96 -7.37 2.55
N VAL A 68 0.08 -7.11 3.35
CA VAL A 68 0.80 -8.20 4.04
C VAL A 68 -0.17 -8.84 5.04
N PRO A 69 -0.28 -10.18 5.10
CA PRO A 69 -1.20 -10.83 6.04
C PRO A 69 -0.93 -10.44 7.50
N GLU A 70 -1.98 -10.38 8.31
CA GLU A 70 -1.88 -10.02 9.74
C GLU A 70 -0.96 -10.98 10.51
N ALA A 71 -0.96 -12.27 10.15
CA ALA A 71 -0.05 -13.29 10.71
C ALA A 71 1.44 -12.98 10.48
N HIS A 72 1.76 -12.10 9.52
CA HIS A 72 3.10 -11.62 9.22
C HIS A 72 3.34 -10.17 9.69
N GLY A 73 2.41 -9.58 10.45
CA GLY A 73 2.51 -8.23 10.99
C GLY A 73 2.07 -7.11 10.06
N GLY A 74 1.38 -7.44 8.96
CA GLY A 74 0.76 -6.45 8.08
C GLY A 74 -0.68 -6.11 8.48
N LEU A 75 -1.38 -5.38 7.61
CA LEU A 75 -2.78 -4.98 7.84
C LEU A 75 -3.79 -5.92 7.17
N GLY A 76 -3.36 -6.91 6.38
CA GLY A 76 -4.24 -7.90 5.76
C GLY A 76 -5.40 -7.30 4.96
N ALA A 77 -5.15 -6.18 4.27
CA ALA A 77 -6.14 -5.55 3.41
C ALA A 77 -6.41 -6.43 2.18
N ASP A 78 -7.68 -6.52 1.80
CA ASP A 78 -8.07 -7.12 0.54
C ASP A 78 -7.89 -6.14 -0.63
N PHE A 79 -8.12 -6.63 -1.85
CA PHE A 79 -7.93 -5.83 -3.06
C PHE A 79 -8.81 -4.57 -3.08
N GLN A 80 -10.06 -4.66 -2.61
CA GLN A 80 -10.95 -3.50 -2.54
C GLN A 80 -10.41 -2.43 -1.59
N SER A 81 -10.00 -2.83 -0.37
CA SER A 81 -9.46 -1.92 0.63
C SER A 81 -8.19 -1.23 0.16
N TYR A 82 -7.32 -1.99 -0.51
CA TYR A 82 -6.12 -1.47 -1.15
C TYR A 82 -6.44 -0.43 -2.24
N CYS A 83 -7.36 -0.72 -3.16
CA CYS A 83 -7.72 0.20 -4.23
C CYS A 83 -8.31 1.53 -3.70
N ILE A 84 -9.17 1.45 -2.68
CA ILE A 84 -9.77 2.65 -2.07
C ILE A 84 -8.71 3.49 -1.36
N ALA A 85 -7.78 2.86 -0.61
CA ALA A 85 -6.66 3.56 -0.01
C ALA A 85 -5.75 4.21 -1.07
N ALA A 86 -5.48 3.51 -2.18
CA ALA A 86 -4.68 4.04 -3.29
C ALA A 86 -5.31 5.30 -3.90
N ALA A 87 -6.63 5.30 -4.08
CA ALA A 87 -7.37 6.44 -4.62
C ALA A 87 -7.33 7.65 -3.67
N GLU A 88 -7.48 7.43 -2.35
CA GLU A 88 -7.33 8.49 -1.34
C GLU A 88 -5.91 9.09 -1.35
N ILE A 89 -4.85 8.27 -1.49
CA ILE A 89 -3.47 8.77 -1.63
C ILE A 89 -3.32 9.57 -2.94
N GLY A 90 -3.86 9.04 -4.04
CA GLY A 90 -3.74 9.62 -5.39
C GLY A 90 -4.37 11.00 -5.51
N ARG A 91 -5.40 11.29 -4.71
CA ARG A 91 -6.01 12.63 -4.60
C ARG A 91 -5.01 13.72 -4.22
N TYR A 92 -3.97 13.38 -3.46
CA TYR A 92 -3.02 14.34 -2.91
C TYR A 92 -1.62 14.22 -3.51
N CYS A 93 -1.19 13.03 -3.91
CA CYS A 93 0.10 12.82 -4.58
C CYS A 93 0.05 11.61 -5.52
N GLY A 94 -0.16 11.86 -6.81
CA GLY A 94 -0.23 10.82 -7.84
C GLY A 94 1.04 9.98 -7.95
N ALA A 95 2.22 10.61 -7.87
CA ALA A 95 3.51 9.91 -7.88
C ALA A 95 3.65 8.91 -6.72
N THR A 96 3.21 9.27 -5.52
CA THR A 96 3.23 8.37 -4.36
C THR A 96 2.23 7.24 -4.54
N ALA A 97 1.00 7.52 -4.98
CA ALA A 97 0.00 6.47 -5.20
C ALA A 97 0.46 5.43 -6.22
N LEU A 98 1.04 5.87 -7.35
CA LEU A 98 1.51 4.98 -8.41
C LEU A 98 2.69 4.10 -7.94
N THR A 99 3.70 4.72 -7.34
CA THR A 99 4.89 4.00 -6.88
C THR A 99 4.57 3.06 -5.72
N TRP A 100 3.71 3.50 -4.79
CA TRP A 100 3.20 2.66 -3.70
C TRP A 100 2.40 1.46 -4.21
N ASN A 101 1.56 1.65 -5.25
CA ASN A 101 0.89 0.54 -5.94
C ASN A 101 1.88 -0.54 -6.43
N MET A 102 3.00 -0.14 -7.07
CA MET A 102 4.00 -1.11 -7.55
C MET A 102 4.63 -1.91 -6.41
N HIS A 103 4.82 -1.28 -5.25
CA HIS A 103 5.27 -1.98 -4.06
C HIS A 103 4.21 -2.96 -3.54
N VAL A 104 2.99 -2.48 -3.29
CA VAL A 104 1.91 -3.29 -2.69
C VAL A 104 1.52 -4.46 -3.58
N CYS A 105 1.48 -4.29 -4.90
CA CYS A 105 1.23 -5.39 -5.85
C CYS A 105 2.23 -6.55 -5.66
N SER A 106 3.48 -6.28 -5.31
CA SER A 106 4.47 -7.33 -5.03
C SER A 106 4.11 -8.18 -3.80
N THR A 107 3.43 -7.58 -2.82
CA THR A 107 2.93 -8.30 -1.64
C THR A 107 1.72 -9.17 -1.96
N LEU A 108 0.88 -8.75 -2.91
CA LEU A 108 -0.26 -9.52 -3.42
C LEU A 108 0.20 -10.73 -4.25
N TRP A 109 1.22 -10.56 -5.11
CA TRP A 109 1.80 -11.67 -5.88
C TRP A 109 2.44 -12.73 -5.02
N SER A 110 3.12 -12.34 -3.95
CA SER A 110 3.71 -13.27 -2.99
C SER A 110 2.70 -13.81 -1.96
N GLY A 111 1.49 -13.27 -1.93
CA GLY A 111 0.40 -13.65 -1.03
C GLY A 111 -0.74 -14.31 -1.79
N ALA A 112 -1.93 -13.70 -1.73
CA ALA A 112 -3.18 -14.25 -2.25
C ALA A 112 -3.07 -14.83 -3.68
N LEU A 113 -2.34 -14.16 -4.58
CA LEU A 113 -2.23 -14.65 -5.96
C LEU A 113 -1.34 -15.89 -6.10
N ALA A 114 -0.34 -16.08 -5.24
CA ALA A 114 0.46 -17.30 -5.22
C ALA A 114 -0.17 -18.42 -4.38
N ASP A 115 -1.08 -18.08 -3.46
CA ASP A 115 -1.84 -19.04 -2.67
C ASP A 115 -2.78 -19.87 -3.55
N ASP A 116 -3.35 -19.27 -4.59
CA ASP A 116 -4.24 -19.94 -5.56
C ASP A 116 -3.50 -20.81 -6.59
N LEU A 117 -2.16 -20.76 -6.64
CA LEU A 117 -1.38 -21.56 -7.58
C LEU A 117 -1.25 -23.01 -7.12
N GLU A 118 -1.35 -23.95 -8.06
CA GLU A 118 -0.99 -25.34 -7.78
C GLU A 118 0.51 -25.46 -7.51
N MET A 119 0.88 -25.95 -6.33
CA MET A 119 2.26 -26.20 -5.94
C MET A 119 2.37 -27.55 -5.24
N ASN A 120 3.42 -28.30 -5.54
CA ASN A 120 3.77 -29.45 -4.71
C ASN A 120 4.23 -29.00 -3.31
N ALA A 121 4.31 -29.94 -2.37
CA ALA A 121 4.64 -29.62 -0.99
C ALA A 121 6.00 -28.90 -0.83
N ALA A 122 7.01 -29.27 -1.61
CA ALA A 122 8.33 -28.66 -1.56
C ALA A 122 8.31 -27.22 -2.10
N GLN A 123 7.58 -26.96 -3.20
CA GLN A 123 7.37 -25.63 -3.75
C GLN A 123 6.63 -24.73 -2.76
N ARG A 124 5.56 -25.24 -2.15
CA ARG A 124 4.76 -24.50 -1.15
C ARG A 124 5.63 -24.12 0.05
N ALA A 125 6.37 -25.07 0.62
CA ALA A 125 7.27 -24.80 1.74
C ALA A 125 8.35 -23.74 1.40
N ALA A 126 8.95 -23.84 0.21
CA ALA A 126 9.93 -22.85 -0.25
C ALA A 126 9.32 -21.46 -0.47
N HIS A 127 8.09 -21.39 -0.98
CA HIS A 127 7.35 -20.14 -1.14
C HIS A 127 7.04 -19.49 0.21
N GLU A 128 6.50 -20.24 1.17
CA GLU A 128 6.21 -19.78 2.54
C GLU A 128 7.45 -19.19 3.21
N GLN A 129 8.58 -19.89 3.14
CA GLN A 129 9.84 -19.44 3.72
C GLN A 129 10.29 -18.10 3.12
N ARG A 130 10.23 -17.96 1.79
CA ARG A 130 10.69 -16.76 1.08
C ARG A 130 9.77 -15.57 1.32
N ARG A 131 8.44 -15.76 1.23
CA ARG A 131 7.50 -14.66 1.45
C ARG A 131 7.56 -14.14 2.88
N ALA A 132 7.71 -15.03 3.86
CA ALA A 132 7.84 -14.63 5.26
C ALA A 132 9.06 -13.72 5.48
N LEU A 133 10.21 -14.05 4.87
CA LEU A 133 11.39 -13.20 4.91
C LEU A 133 11.13 -11.81 4.30
N HIS A 134 10.48 -11.76 3.14
CA HIS A 134 10.16 -10.50 2.47
C HIS A 134 9.15 -9.67 3.27
N TYR A 135 8.09 -10.27 3.78
CA TYR A 135 7.12 -9.60 4.64
C TYR A 135 7.75 -9.02 5.90
N GLN A 136 8.65 -9.76 6.56
CA GLN A 136 9.38 -9.25 7.72
C GLN A 136 10.24 -8.03 7.36
N ARG A 137 10.90 -8.01 6.20
CA ARG A 137 11.67 -6.85 5.74
C ARG A 137 10.79 -5.63 5.47
N ILE A 138 9.60 -5.83 4.92
CA ILE A 138 8.64 -4.73 4.67
C ILE A 138 8.16 -4.18 6.01
N VAL A 139 7.67 -5.05 6.90
CA VAL A 139 7.06 -4.67 8.18
C VAL A 139 8.08 -4.06 9.13
N ARG A 140 9.24 -4.69 9.31
CA ARG A 140 10.25 -4.26 10.29
C ARG A 140 11.16 -3.17 9.73
N ASP A 141 11.65 -3.35 8.51
CA ASP A 141 12.76 -2.56 7.97
C ASP A 141 12.31 -1.52 6.94
N GLY A 142 11.01 -1.46 6.60
CA GLY A 142 10.47 -0.54 5.61
C GLY A 142 10.94 -0.86 4.18
N ALA A 143 11.28 -2.12 3.90
CA ALA A 143 11.82 -2.51 2.60
C ALA A 143 10.81 -2.27 1.46
N ILE A 144 11.29 -1.65 0.38
CA ILE A 144 10.50 -1.34 -0.82
C ILE A 144 10.85 -2.35 -1.91
N TYR A 145 9.83 -2.75 -2.68
CA TYR A 145 9.93 -3.71 -3.78
C TYR A 145 9.48 -3.04 -5.07
N ALA A 146 10.19 -3.32 -6.16
CA ALA A 146 9.89 -2.84 -7.50
C ALA A 146 9.72 -4.04 -8.45
N GLN A 147 9.22 -3.76 -9.63
CA GLN A 147 8.72 -4.75 -10.57
C GLN A 147 9.33 -4.54 -11.96
N PRO A 148 10.49 -5.15 -12.26
CA PRO A 148 11.20 -4.92 -13.51
C PRO A 148 10.74 -5.91 -14.60
N PHE A 149 9.54 -5.72 -15.16
CA PHE A 149 9.04 -6.57 -16.26
C PHE A 149 9.37 -6.05 -17.66
N SER A 150 9.35 -4.72 -17.83
CA SER A 150 9.50 -4.11 -19.15
C SER A 150 10.93 -4.25 -19.65
N GLU A 151 11.08 -4.70 -20.90
CA GLU A 151 12.35 -4.81 -21.61
C GLU A 151 12.36 -3.83 -22.80
N GLY A 152 13.52 -3.23 -23.10
CA GLY A 152 13.70 -2.33 -24.24
C GLY A 152 13.91 -3.15 -25.52
N GLY A 153 12.81 -3.50 -26.18
CA GLY A 153 12.83 -4.20 -27.48
C GLY A 153 13.38 -3.37 -28.63
#